data_AF-A0A660LZX6-F1
#
_entry.id   AF-A0A660LZX6-F1
#
_cell.length_a   1.000
_cell.length_b   1.000
_cell.length_c   1.000
_cell.angle_alpha   90.00
_cell.angle_beta   90.00
_cell.angle_gamma   90.00
#
_symmetry.space_group_name_H-M   'P 1'
#
loop_
_entity.id
_entity.type
_entity.pdbx_description
1 polymer ?
#
loop_
_entity_poly.entity_id
_entity_poly.type
_entity_poly.pdbx_seq_one_letter_code
_entity_poly.pdbx_strand_id
1 'polypeptide(L)' 'VPFKDGLSQENAKKITKLLKESHPKVKTQIQGDSVRCTSNSKDELQSVMTTLNQADFDFPLSFGNYR' A
#
# COMPACT_ATOMS: atom_id res chain seq x y z
N VAL A 1 -17.66 -17.57 8.47
CA VAL A 1 -16.73 -16.50 8.87
C VAL A 1 -16.62 -15.52 7.71
N PRO A 2 -17.08 -14.27 7.81
CA PRO A 2 -16.95 -13.35 6.69
C PRO A 2 -15.47 -12.94 6.64
N PHE A 3 -14.74 -13.49 5.67
CA PHE A 3 -13.45 -12.94 5.28
C PHE A 3 -13.71 -11.48 4.88
N LYS A 4 -13.26 -10.54 5.71
CA LYS A 4 -13.18 -9.12 5.32
C LYS A 4 -12.00 -9.00 4.36
N ASP A 5 -12.17 -9.55 3.17
CA ASP A 5 -11.26 -9.33 2.04
C ASP A 5 -11.51 -7.92 1.53
N GLY A 6 -10.82 -6.96 2.14
CA GLY A 6 -10.93 -5.58 1.71
C GLY A 6 -10.19 -4.64 2.65
N LEU A 7 -9.23 -3.93 2.09
CA LEU A 7 -8.59 -2.81 2.77
C LEU A 7 -9.70 -1.77 3.03
N SER A 8 -10.05 -1.55 4.29
CA SER A 8 -11.05 -0.52 4.63
C SER A 8 -10.59 0.83 4.07
N GLN A 9 -11.54 1.66 3.60
CA GLN A 9 -11.23 2.93 2.96
C GLN A 9 -10.37 3.85 3.85
N GLU A 10 -10.49 3.72 5.16
CA GLU A 10 -9.68 4.41 6.17
C GLU A 10 -8.21 3.93 6.15
N ASN A 11 -7.99 2.61 6.09
CA ASN A 11 -6.67 1.99 5.97
C ASN A 11 -6.04 2.32 4.61
N ALA A 12 -6.82 2.29 3.54
CA ALA A 12 -6.39 2.72 2.21
C ALA A 12 -5.87 4.17 2.25
N LYS A 13 -6.62 5.10 2.85
CA LYS A 13 -6.17 6.48 3.01
C LYS A 13 -4.90 6.61 3.85
N LYS A 14 -4.78 5.87 4.95
CA LYS A 14 -3.56 5.86 5.79
C LYS A 14 -2.33 5.44 4.97
N ILE A 15 -2.41 4.32 4.25
CA ILE A 15 -1.33 3.82 3.39
C ILE A 15 -0.99 4.83 2.30
N THR A 16 -2.01 5.34 1.60
CA THR A 16 -1.82 6.33 0.52
C THR A 16 -1.13 7.59 1.03
N LYS A 17 -1.43 8.03 2.25
CA LYS A 17 -0.79 9.20 2.87
C LYS A 17 0.65 8.91 3.28
N LEU A 18 0.89 7.79 3.97
CA LEU A 18 2.22 7.35 4.37
C LEU A 18 3.16 7.21 3.17
N LEU A 19 2.67 6.61 2.08
CA LEU A 19 3.42 6.44 0.85
C LEU A 19 3.73 7.77 0.16
N LYS A 20 2.82 8.75 0.19
CA LYS A 20 3.10 10.10 -0.33
C LYS A 20 4.14 10.84 0.50
N GLU A 21 4.14 10.64 1.82
CA GLU A 21 5.10 11.28 2.74
C GLU A 21 6.49 10.62 2.66
N SER A 22 6.54 9.28 2.60
CA SER A 22 7.81 8.53 2.59
C SER A 22 8.38 8.35 1.19
N HIS A 23 7.53 8.18 0.18
CA HIS A 23 7.88 7.83 -1.19
C HIS A 23 7.11 8.68 -2.21
N PRO A 24 7.39 9.99 -2.33
CA PRO A 24 6.67 10.89 -3.23
C PRO A 24 6.79 10.53 -4.71
N LYS A 25 7.78 9.70 -5.08
CA LYS A 25 7.97 9.20 -6.44
C LYS A 25 6.99 8.09 -6.82
N VAL A 26 6.37 7.42 -5.84
CA VAL A 26 5.44 6.32 -6.06
C VAL A 26 4.02 6.87 -6.21
N LYS A 27 3.37 6.54 -7.32
CA LYS A 27 1.97 6.88 -7.55
C LYS A 27 1.07 5.81 -6.93
N THR A 28 0.22 6.23 -6.02
CA THR A 28 -0.73 5.37 -5.31
C THR A 28 -2.16 5.70 -5.70
N GLN A 29 -2.94 4.69 -6.08
CA GLN A 29 -4.34 4.82 -6.47
C GLN A 29 -5.21 3.86 -5.64
N ILE A 30 -6.25 4.38 -5.01
CA ILE A 30 -7.24 3.57 -4.28
C ILE A 30 -8.26 3.04 -5.30
N GLN A 31 -8.42 1.72 -5.38
CA GLN A 31 -9.40 1.02 -6.19
C GLN A 31 -10.37 0.28 -5.27
N GLY A 32 -11.43 0.99 -4.85
CA GLY A 32 -12.38 0.48 -3.86
C GLY A 32 -11.68 0.14 -2.54
N ASP A 33 -11.46 -1.15 -2.36
CA ASP A 33 -10.92 -1.82 -1.16
C ASP A 33 -9.48 -2.34 -1.39
N SER A 34 -8.81 -1.83 -2.42
CA SER A 34 -7.40 -2.15 -2.73
C SER A 34 -6.61 -0.89 -3.08
N VAL A 35 -5.28 -0.92 -2.90
CA VAL A 35 -4.38 0.19 -3.25
C VAL A 35 -3.39 -0.27 -4.29
N ARG A 36 -3.43 0.35 -5.47
CA ARG A 36 -2.47 0.11 -6.54
C ARG A 36 -1.30 1.08 -6.42
N CYS A 37 -0.09 0.56 -6.32
CA CYS A 37 1.14 1.34 -6.34
C CYS A 37 1.84 1.18 -7.69
N THR A 38 2.25 2.30 -8.29
CA THR A 38 3.00 2.36 -9.55
C THR A 38 4.25 3.20 -9.34
N SER A 39 5.40 2.69 -9.72
CA SER A 39 6.69 3.38 -9.64
C SER A 39 7.50 3.12 -10.89
N ASN A 40 8.37 4.06 -11.26
CA ASN A 40 9.34 3.85 -12.34
C ASN A 40 10.62 3.15 -11.86
N SER A 41 10.88 3.12 -10.55
CA SER A 41 12.07 2.48 -9.97
C SER A 41 11.70 1.27 -9.14
N LYS A 42 12.41 0.16 -9.37
CA LYS A 42 12.30 -1.08 -8.60
C LYS A 42 12.73 -0.87 -7.14
N ASP A 43 13.76 -0.05 -6.92
CA ASP A 43 14.29 0.22 -5.57
C ASP A 43 13.25 0.95 -4.71
N GLU A 44 12.53 1.90 -5.30
CA GLU A 44 11.42 2.59 -4.63
C GLU A 44 10.27 1.62 -4.31
N LEU A 45 9.95 0.66 -5.20
CA LEU A 45 8.92 -0.36 -4.91
C LEU A 45 9.32 -1.26 -3.75
N GLN A 46 10.58 -1.69 -3.70
CA GLN A 46 11.10 -2.51 -2.60
C GLN A 46 11.14 -1.72 -1.28
N SER A 47 11.52 -0.45 -1.33
CA SER A 47 11.53 0.42 -0.16
C SER A 47 10.10 0.65 0.37
N VAL A 48 9.12 0.86 -0.51
CA VAL A 48 7.70 0.96 -0.14
C VAL A 48 7.22 -0.28 0.60
N MET A 49 7.54 -1.48 0.10
CA MET A 49 7.14 -2.74 0.75
C MET A 49 7.80 -2.90 2.13
N THR A 50 9.04 -2.44 2.27
CA THR A 50 9.75 -2.45 3.55
C THR A 50 9.11 -1.49 4.54
N THR A 51 8.87 -0.24 4.13
CA THR A 51 8.20 0.78 4.94
C THR A 51 6.80 0.33 5.36
N LEU A 52 6.05 -0.30 4.47
CA LEU A 52 4.71 -0.80 4.77
C LEU A 52 4.72 -2.04 5.68
N ASN A 53 5.74 -2.89 5.61
CA ASN A 53 5.93 -4.00 6.57
C ASN A 53 6.43 -3.51 7.94
N GLN A 54 7.19 -2.41 7.98
CA GLN A 54 7.68 -1.80 9.23
C GLN A 54 6.63 -0.92 9.89
N ALA A 55 5.68 -0.39 9.12
CA ALA A 55 4.55 0.33 9.67
C ALA A 55 3.63 -0.69 10.39
N ASP A 56 3.46 -0.49 11.70
CA ASP A 56 2.53 -1.26 12.54
C ASP A 56 1.08 -1.02 12.09
N PHE A 57 0.65 -1.80 11.10
CA PHE A 57 -0.74 -1.88 10.71
C PHE A 57 -1.38 -3.06 11.45
N ASP A 58 -2.52 -2.82 12.11
CA ASP A 58 -3.36 -3.84 12.76
C ASP A 58 -4.03 -4.85 11.78
N PHE A 59 -3.58 -4.89 10.52
CA PHE A 59 -4.13 -5.74 9.49
C PHE A 59 -3.03 -6.30 8.59
N PRO A 60 -3.17 -7.55 8.13
CA PRO A 60 -2.21 -8.15 7.22
C PRO A 60 -2.24 -7.43 5.86
N LEU A 61 -1.07 -6.96 5.43
CA LEU A 61 -0.87 -6.42 4.09
C LEU A 61 -0.48 -7.54 3.13
N SER A 62 -1.18 -7.63 2.00
CA SER A 62 -0.83 -8.56 0.93
C SER A 62 -0.39 -7.76 -0.29
N PHE A 63 0.83 -8.00 -0.74
CA PHE A 63 1.39 -7.39 -1.95
C PHE A 63 1.27 -8.39 -3.09
N GLY A 64 0.54 -8.04 -4.13
CA GLY A 64 0.32 -8.89 -5.29
C GLY A 64 0.30 -8.08 -6.59
N ASN A 65 0.21 -8.78 -7.72
CA ASN A 65 0.18 -8.18 -9.05
C ASN A 65 1.39 -7.27 -9.35
N TYR A 66 2.60 -7.79 -9.12
CA TYR A 66 3.83 -7.15 -9.56
C TYR A 66 3.84 -7.08 -11.09
N ARG A 67 3.84 -5.86 -11.63
CA ARG A 67 3.90 -5.56 -13.07
C ARG A 67 4.94 -4.47 -13.33
#